data_AF-A0A139MMS9-F1
#
_entry.id   AF-A0A139MMS9-F1
#
_cell.length_a   1.000
_cell.length_b   1.000
_cell.length_c   1.000
_cell.angle_alpha   90.00
_cell.angle_beta   90.00
_cell.angle_gamma   90.00
#
_symmetry.space_group_name_H-M   'P 1'
#
loop_
_entity.id
_entity.type
_entity.pdbx_description
1 polymer ?
#
loop_
_entity_poly.entity_id
_entity_poly.type
_entity_poly.pdbx_seq_one_letter_code
_entity_poly.pdbx_strand_id
1 'polypeptide(L)'
;MLANIRVRENGQSRFLCELDLMKFTKEQVQERINERGLDEESFFICGFPEWGVDTIFTLGKAYLLKKIIVDLYEGDEFVVCCLLKQGKSLVDIATRTYRFLTKDEAELMEKLLEQAEFSSVIHFFYKAGSWITAVNSYIEKGVVLNTPKGFYVDEEYFH
;
A
#
# COMPACT_ATOMS: atom_id res chain seq x y z
N MET A 1 4.38 9.95 -1.67
CA MET A 1 2.92 10.18 -1.74
C MET A 1 2.54 11.52 -2.40
N LEU A 2 2.86 11.67 -3.69
CA LEU A 2 2.46 12.79 -4.54
C LEU A 2 1.00 12.59 -5.00
N ALA A 3 0.11 13.45 -4.52
CA ALA A 3 -1.33 13.39 -4.76
C ALA A 3 -1.75 14.35 -5.87
N ASN A 4 -2.65 13.89 -6.75
CA ASN A 4 -3.31 14.76 -7.72
C ASN A 4 -4.58 15.35 -7.11
N ILE A 5 -4.60 16.65 -6.83
CA ILE A 5 -5.77 17.32 -6.24
C ILE A 5 -6.65 17.90 -7.33
N ARG A 6 -7.94 17.60 -7.26
CA ARG A 6 -8.97 18.10 -8.17
C ARG A 6 -10.09 18.77 -7.38
N VAL A 7 -10.77 19.71 -8.04
CA VAL A 7 -11.96 20.40 -7.50
C VAL A 7 -13.16 20.03 -8.37
N ARG A 8 -14.32 19.91 -7.73
CA ARG A 8 -15.62 19.78 -8.37
C ARG A 8 -16.27 21.16 -8.47
N GLU A 9 -16.53 21.59 -9.68
CA GLU A 9 -17.22 22.85 -9.98
C GLU A 9 -18.27 22.59 -11.07
N ASN A 10 -19.52 22.97 -10.83
CA ASN A 10 -20.62 22.86 -11.80
C ASN A 10 -20.79 21.45 -12.41
N GLY A 11 -20.62 20.41 -11.60
CA GLY A 11 -20.72 19.01 -12.05
C GLY A 11 -19.53 18.51 -12.87
N GLN A 12 -18.53 19.35 -13.11
CA GLN A 12 -17.27 18.98 -13.75
C GLN A 12 -16.15 18.87 -12.71
N SER A 13 -15.10 18.12 -13.06
CA SER A 13 -13.88 18.09 -12.26
C SER A 13 -12.76 18.81 -13.00
N ARG A 14 -12.03 19.68 -12.29
CA ARG A 14 -10.84 20.35 -12.81
C ARG A 14 -9.63 20.03 -11.95
N PHE A 15 -8.47 19.97 -12.60
CA PHE A 15 -7.19 19.89 -11.90
C PHE A 15 -6.95 21.15 -11.08
N LEU A 16 -6.42 20.99 -9.86
CA LEU A 16 -6.01 22.10 -9.00
C LEU A 16 -4.48 22.19 -8.90
N CYS A 17 -3.85 21.12 -8.44
CA CYS A 17 -2.40 21.03 -8.25
C CYS A 17 -1.98 19.59 -7.92
N GLU A 18 -0.68 19.34 -7.98
CA GLU A 18 -0.06 18.19 -7.33
C GLU A 18 0.48 18.59 -5.96
N LEU A 19 0.37 17.70 -4.98
CA LEU A 19 0.82 17.97 -3.62
C LEU A 19 1.45 16.73 -3.01
N ASP A 20 2.66 16.88 -2.49
CA ASP A 20 3.32 15.84 -1.69
C ASP A 20 2.74 15.84 -0.27
N LEU A 21 1.85 14.90 0.01
CA LEU A 21 1.15 14.82 1.29
C LEU A 21 2.09 14.44 2.44
N MET A 22 3.27 13.88 2.16
CA MET A 22 4.23 13.55 3.22
C MET A 22 4.80 14.82 3.87
N LYS A 23 4.92 15.92 3.11
CA LYS A 23 5.55 17.17 3.56
C LYS A 23 4.68 18.08 4.43
N PHE A 24 3.35 17.96 4.33
CA PHE A 24 2.41 18.87 4.99
C PHE A 24 1.45 18.12 5.91
N THR A 25 0.97 18.75 6.98
CA THR A 25 -0.10 18.21 7.82
C THR A 25 -1.47 18.42 7.19
N LYS A 26 -2.49 17.68 7.67
CA LYS A 26 -3.87 17.81 7.15
C LYS A 26 -4.36 19.25 7.32
N GLU A 27 -4.07 19.84 8.48
CA GLU A 27 -4.51 21.17 8.90
C GLU A 27 -3.89 22.24 8.01
N GLN A 28 -2.59 22.14 7.70
CA GLN A 28 -1.91 23.05 6.78
C GLN A 28 -2.52 23.03 5.38
N VAL A 29 -2.86 21.84 4.88
CA VAL A 29 -3.51 21.72 3.57
C VAL A 29 -4.92 22.31 3.62
N GLN A 30 -5.68 22.01 4.68
CA GLN A 30 -7.04 22.52 4.84
C GLN A 30 -7.08 24.05 4.92
N GLU A 31 -6.17 24.66 5.67
CA GLU A 31 -6.05 26.13 5.77
C GLU A 31 -5.82 26.75 4.39
N ARG A 32 -4.90 26.19 3.59
CA ARG A 32 -4.61 26.67 2.22
C ARG A 32 -5.78 26.53 1.25
N ILE A 33 -6.61 25.50 1.41
CA ILE A 33 -7.82 25.32 0.62
C ILE A 33 -8.87 26.37 1.01
N ASN A 34 -9.05 26.60 2.32
CA ASN A 34 -9.98 27.59 2.84
C ASN A 34 -9.61 29.01 2.40
N GLU A 35 -8.31 29.36 2.39
CA GLU A 35 -7.80 30.65 1.87
C GLU A 35 -8.20 30.90 0.40
N ARG A 36 -8.43 29.84 -0.38
CA ARG A 36 -8.86 29.91 -1.78
C ARG A 36 -10.39 29.94 -1.95
N GLY A 37 -11.14 29.99 -0.85
CA GLY A 37 -12.60 29.99 -0.86
C GLY A 37 -13.23 28.65 -1.25
N LEU A 38 -12.48 27.56 -1.13
CA LEU A 38 -12.95 26.20 -1.39
C LEU A 38 -13.33 25.51 -0.09
N ASP A 39 -14.39 24.71 -0.11
CA ASP A 39 -14.79 23.86 1.02
C ASP A 39 -14.18 22.44 0.92
N GLU A 40 -14.18 21.67 2.01
CA GLU A 40 -13.61 20.30 2.05
C GLU A 40 -14.38 19.28 1.18
N GLU A 41 -15.63 19.58 0.81
CA GLU A 41 -16.44 18.71 -0.05
C GLU A 41 -16.22 19.00 -1.55
N SER A 42 -15.73 20.19 -1.86
CA SER A 42 -15.49 20.67 -3.22
C SER A 42 -14.21 20.13 -3.81
N PHE A 43 -13.24 19.67 -3.01
CA PHE A 43 -12.00 19.09 -3.51
C PHE A 43 -11.81 17.64 -3.09
N PHE A 44 -11.04 16.91 -3.89
CA PHE A 44 -10.73 15.51 -3.66
C PHE A 44 -9.39 15.16 -4.28
N ILE A 45 -8.82 14.04 -3.81
CA ILE A 45 -7.57 13.50 -4.33
C ILE A 45 -7.94 12.44 -5.37
N CYS A 46 -7.46 12.63 -6.60
CA CYS A 46 -7.63 11.70 -7.71
C CYS A 46 -6.38 10.83 -7.81
N GLY A 47 -6.19 9.99 -6.80
CA GLY A 47 -5.10 9.05 -6.78
C GLY A 47 -3.70 9.64 -6.56
N PHE A 48 -2.72 8.77 -6.80
CA PHE A 48 -1.29 9.01 -6.62
C PHE A 48 -0.58 8.57 -7.92
N PRO A 49 -0.27 9.51 -8.84
CA PRO A 49 0.27 9.17 -10.15
C PRO A 49 1.56 8.36 -10.11
N GLU A 50 2.47 8.69 -9.19
CA GLU A 50 3.73 7.96 -8.99
C GLU A 50 3.53 6.50 -8.58
N TRP A 51 2.40 6.20 -7.93
CA TRP A 51 2.02 4.86 -7.56
C TRP A 51 1.21 4.17 -8.66
N GLY A 52 0.66 4.88 -9.65
CA GLY A 52 -0.29 4.31 -10.61
C GLY A 52 -1.60 3.88 -9.95
N VAL A 53 -1.99 4.54 -8.85
CA VAL A 53 -3.27 4.33 -8.16
C VAL A 53 -4.20 5.47 -8.55
N ASP A 54 -5.33 5.15 -9.20
CA ASP A 54 -6.33 6.14 -9.64
C ASP A 54 -7.63 6.05 -8.83
N THR A 55 -7.49 5.98 -7.50
CA THR A 55 -8.62 5.92 -6.57
C THR A 55 -8.94 7.31 -6.03
N ILE A 56 -10.23 7.64 -5.95
CA ILE A 56 -10.68 8.90 -5.36
C ILE A 56 -10.63 8.82 -3.84
N PHE A 57 -9.93 9.75 -3.20
CA PHE A 57 -9.85 9.89 -1.75
C PHE A 57 -10.35 11.26 -1.29
N THR A 58 -10.97 11.29 -0.12
CA THR A 58 -11.12 12.52 0.66
C THR A 58 -9.77 12.88 1.30
N LEU A 59 -9.59 14.15 1.69
CA LEU A 59 -8.38 14.58 2.40
C LEU A 59 -8.13 13.70 3.64
N GLY A 60 -9.16 13.47 4.46
CA GLY A 60 -9.06 12.62 5.65
C GLY A 60 -8.59 11.19 5.34
N LYS A 61 -9.10 10.56 4.28
CA LYS A 61 -8.69 9.21 3.88
C LYS A 61 -7.24 9.15 3.41
N ALA A 62 -6.77 10.16 2.67
CA ALA A 62 -5.39 10.25 2.26
C ALA A 62 -4.43 10.50 3.44
N TYR A 63 -4.85 11.28 4.44
CA TYR A 63 -4.05 11.44 5.66
C TYR A 63 -4.07 10.22 6.56
N LEU A 64 -5.13 9.40 6.52
CA LEU A 64 -5.12 8.07 7.13
C LEU A 64 -4.08 7.16 6.45
N LEU A 65 -4.00 7.15 5.13
CA LEU A 65 -2.94 6.43 4.40
C LEU A 65 -1.54 6.89 4.83
N LYS A 66 -1.31 8.20 4.89
CA LYS A 66 -0.04 8.76 5.40
C LYS A 66 0.29 8.22 6.79
N LYS A 67 -0.70 8.19 7.69
CA LYS A 67 -0.52 7.67 9.05
C LYS A 67 -0.18 6.18 9.05
N ILE A 68 -0.88 5.37 8.26
CA ILE A 68 -0.59 3.94 8.11
C ILE A 68 0.84 3.73 7.61
N ILE A 69 1.27 4.47 6.58
CA ILE A 69 2.64 4.37 6.04
C ILE A 69 3.68 4.64 7.13
N VAL A 70 3.52 5.73 7.87
CA VAL A 70 4.50 6.15 8.88
C VAL A 70 4.47 5.23 10.11
N ASP A 71 3.29 4.97 10.66
CA ASP A 71 3.14 4.34 11.97
C ASP A 71 3.15 2.81 11.88
N LEU A 72 2.56 2.22 10.82
CA LEU A 72 2.43 0.76 10.69
C LEU A 72 3.56 0.13 9.88
N TYR A 73 4.06 0.85 8.86
CA TYR A 73 5.06 0.34 7.92
C TYR A 73 6.39 1.10 7.96
N GLU A 74 6.64 1.87 9.03
CA GLU A 74 7.89 2.60 9.28
C GLU A 74 8.35 3.44 8.06
N GLY A 75 7.40 4.08 7.40
CA GLY A 75 7.62 4.90 6.20
C GLY A 75 7.75 4.13 4.89
N ASP A 76 7.51 2.81 4.86
CA ASP A 76 7.52 2.03 3.61
C ASP A 76 6.20 2.19 2.84
N GLU A 77 6.17 3.16 1.94
CA GLU A 77 4.98 3.40 1.11
C GLU A 77 4.72 2.30 0.06
N PHE A 78 5.69 1.43 -0.25
CA PHE A 78 5.49 0.36 -1.24
C PHE A 78 4.48 -0.67 -0.77
N VAL A 79 4.43 -0.98 0.53
CA VAL A 79 3.45 -1.90 1.11
C VAL A 79 2.04 -1.40 0.81
N VAL A 80 1.76 -0.14 1.15
CA VAL A 80 0.46 0.49 0.95
C VAL A 80 0.12 0.63 -0.54
N CYS A 81 1.10 1.01 -1.38
CA CYS A 81 0.94 1.06 -2.83
C CYS A 81 0.53 -0.29 -3.42
N CYS A 82 1.21 -1.37 -3.05
CA CYS A 82 0.89 -2.73 -3.49
C CYS A 82 -0.54 -3.14 -3.09
N LEU A 83 -0.94 -2.87 -1.84
CA LEU A 83 -2.27 -3.24 -1.36
C LEU A 83 -3.38 -2.44 -2.04
N LEU A 84 -3.16 -1.14 -2.28
CA LEU A 84 -4.10 -0.31 -3.04
C LEU A 84 -4.25 -0.80 -4.49
N LYS A 85 -3.16 -1.19 -5.15
CA LYS A 85 -3.20 -1.79 -6.50
C LYS A 85 -3.96 -3.11 -6.56
N GLN A 86 -3.93 -3.88 -5.47
CA GLN A 86 -4.72 -5.11 -5.32
C GLN A 86 -6.19 -4.82 -4.98
N GLY A 87 -6.60 -3.55 -4.90
CA GLY A 87 -7.98 -3.15 -4.61
C GLY A 87 -8.37 -3.30 -3.14
N LYS A 88 -7.41 -3.45 -2.22
CA LYS A 88 -7.68 -3.53 -0.78
C LYS A 88 -8.25 -2.21 -0.27
N SER A 89 -9.23 -2.29 0.61
CA SER A 89 -9.81 -1.10 1.22
C SER A 89 -8.87 -0.50 2.27
N LEU A 90 -9.08 0.78 2.63
CA LEU A 90 -8.32 1.40 3.71
C LEU A 90 -8.47 0.71 5.05
N VAL A 91 -9.65 0.12 5.30
CA VAL A 91 -9.91 -0.65 6.51
C VAL A 91 -9.04 -1.90 6.48
N ASP A 92 -9.07 -2.65 5.37
CA ASP A 92 -8.24 -3.85 5.22
C ASP A 92 -6.75 -3.54 5.37
N ILE A 93 -6.26 -2.45 4.77
CA ILE A 93 -4.85 -2.05 4.86
C ILE A 93 -4.46 -1.67 6.31
N ALA A 94 -5.39 -1.10 7.07
CA ALA A 94 -5.16 -0.72 8.46
C ALA A 94 -5.27 -1.90 9.43
N THR A 95 -6.02 -2.96 9.09
CA THR A 95 -6.26 -4.12 9.96
C THR A 95 -5.45 -5.35 9.59
N ARG A 96 -5.17 -5.58 8.31
CA ARG A 96 -4.23 -6.61 7.85
C ARG A 96 -2.83 -6.07 7.97
N THR A 97 -2.09 -6.66 8.89
CA THR A 97 -0.73 -6.23 9.19
C THR A 97 0.22 -7.09 8.37
N TYR A 98 0.89 -6.47 7.41
CA TYR A 98 2.07 -7.07 6.81
C TYR A 98 3.28 -6.72 7.69
N ARG A 99 4.03 -7.71 8.15
CA ARG A 99 5.23 -7.46 8.96
C ARG A 99 6.48 -7.71 8.15
N PHE A 100 7.44 -6.79 8.28
CA PHE A 100 8.77 -6.98 7.73
C PHE A 100 9.37 -8.27 8.32
N LEU A 101 9.86 -9.14 7.46
CA LEU A 101 10.47 -10.40 7.86
C LEU A 101 11.98 -10.39 7.60
N THR A 102 12.37 -10.23 6.34
CA THR A 102 13.78 -10.32 5.93
C THR A 102 14.00 -9.69 4.55
N LYS A 103 15.25 -9.48 4.17
CA LYS A 103 15.67 -9.15 2.79
C LYS A 103 16.17 -10.38 2.02
N ASP A 104 16.38 -11.50 2.71
CA ASP A 104 16.94 -12.71 2.14
C ASP A 104 15.82 -13.66 1.68
N GLU A 105 15.87 -14.11 0.43
CA GLU A 105 14.85 -14.99 -0.13
C GLU A 105 14.87 -16.39 0.50
N ALA A 106 16.04 -16.89 0.91
CA ALA A 106 16.18 -18.18 1.58
C ALA A 106 15.52 -18.14 2.96
N GLU A 107 15.84 -17.13 3.76
CA GLU A 107 15.24 -16.93 5.09
C GLU A 107 13.70 -16.76 5.01
N LEU A 108 13.21 -16.04 3.99
CA LEU A 108 11.78 -15.88 3.75
C LEU A 108 11.10 -17.24 3.62
N MET A 109 11.61 -18.10 2.74
CA MET A 109 10.99 -19.38 2.43
C MET A 109 11.17 -20.40 3.54
N GLU A 110 12.30 -20.38 4.24
CA GLU A 110 12.47 -21.19 5.46
C GLU A 110 11.36 -20.88 6.47
N LYS A 111 11.02 -19.60 6.65
CA LYS A 111 9.91 -19.20 7.52
C LYS A 111 8.54 -19.54 6.97
N LEU A 112 8.27 -19.33 5.69
CA LEU A 112 6.97 -19.68 5.10
C LEU A 112 6.69 -21.19 5.12
N LEU A 113 7.74 -22.01 5.11
CA LEU A 113 7.65 -23.47 5.06
C LEU A 113 7.96 -24.14 6.40
N GLU A 114 8.17 -23.37 7.48
CA GLU A 114 8.61 -23.87 8.79
C GLU A 114 7.67 -24.95 9.36
N GLN A 115 6.38 -24.85 9.07
CA GLN A 115 5.35 -25.80 9.52
C GLN A 115 4.88 -26.77 8.42
N ALA A 116 5.49 -26.74 7.24
CA ALA A 116 5.09 -27.60 6.14
C ALA A 116 5.73 -28.99 6.25
N GLU A 117 4.93 -30.03 6.02
CA GLU A 117 5.43 -31.39 5.87
C GLU A 117 6.47 -31.49 4.74
N PHE A 118 7.57 -32.19 4.97
CA PHE A 118 8.70 -32.26 4.02
C PHE A 118 8.29 -32.77 2.63
N SER A 119 7.35 -33.73 2.57
CA SER A 119 6.80 -34.24 1.31
C SER A 119 6.05 -33.16 0.52
N SER A 120 5.31 -32.29 1.20
CA SER A 120 4.61 -31.15 0.61
C SER A 120 5.59 -30.12 0.06
N VAL A 121 6.70 -29.86 0.78
CA VAL A 121 7.77 -28.97 0.33
C VAL A 121 8.40 -29.47 -0.96
N ILE A 122 8.75 -30.77 -1.04
CA ILE A 122 9.31 -31.37 -2.26
C ILE A 122 8.34 -31.21 -3.43
N HIS A 123 7.05 -31.53 -3.24
CA HIS A 123 6.06 -31.45 -4.31
C HIS A 123 5.85 -30.01 -4.79
N PHE A 124 5.80 -29.07 -3.85
CA PHE A 124 5.71 -27.64 -4.15
C PHE A 124 6.89 -27.17 -4.99
N PHE A 125 8.13 -27.47 -4.59
CA PHE A 125 9.33 -27.08 -5.35
C PHE A 125 9.40 -27.75 -6.72
N TYR A 126 9.06 -29.03 -6.81
CA TYR A 126 9.02 -29.76 -8.08
C TYR A 126 8.04 -29.09 -9.07
N LYS A 127 6.87 -28.64 -8.58
CA LYS A 127 5.88 -27.92 -9.39
C LYS A 127 6.31 -26.50 -9.75
N ALA A 128 6.96 -25.79 -8.84
CA ALA A 128 7.42 -24.42 -9.07
C ALA A 128 8.56 -24.34 -10.09
N GLY A 129 9.43 -25.36 -10.13
CA GLY A 129 10.55 -25.48 -11.09
C GLY A 129 11.73 -24.55 -10.83
N SER A 130 11.54 -23.46 -10.09
CA SER A 130 12.61 -22.57 -9.63
C SER A 130 12.24 -21.88 -8.31
N TRP A 131 13.26 -21.39 -7.60
CA TRP A 131 13.09 -20.61 -6.38
C TRP A 131 12.30 -19.33 -6.61
N ILE A 132 12.60 -18.63 -7.71
CA ILE A 132 11.93 -17.38 -8.10
C ILE A 132 10.42 -17.63 -8.31
N THR A 133 10.07 -18.70 -9.01
CA THR A 133 8.66 -19.08 -9.22
C THR A 133 7.97 -19.41 -7.90
N ALA A 134 8.67 -20.08 -6.99
CA ALA A 134 8.14 -20.43 -5.66
C ALA A 134 7.80 -19.17 -4.85
N VAL A 135 8.73 -18.21 -4.74
CA VAL A 135 8.52 -16.93 -4.06
C VAL A 135 7.38 -16.14 -4.72
N ASN A 136 7.39 -16.04 -6.06
CA ASN A 136 6.34 -15.34 -6.80
C ASN A 136 4.94 -15.92 -6.55
N SER A 137 4.82 -17.23 -6.33
CA SER A 137 3.53 -17.86 -6.01
C SER A 137 2.93 -17.36 -4.69
N TYR A 138 3.76 -16.98 -3.72
CA TYR A 138 3.31 -16.36 -2.47
C TYR A 138 2.98 -14.88 -2.65
N ILE A 139 3.72 -14.18 -3.51
CA ILE A 139 3.44 -12.78 -3.86
C ILE A 139 2.10 -12.66 -4.59
N GLU A 140 1.85 -13.52 -5.58
CA GLU A 140 0.60 -13.54 -6.35
C GLU A 140 -0.63 -13.86 -5.49
N LYS A 141 -0.46 -14.67 -4.46
CA LYS A 141 -1.51 -14.96 -3.48
C LYS A 141 -1.73 -13.83 -2.46
N GLY A 142 -0.87 -12.81 -2.47
CA GLY A 142 -0.87 -11.75 -1.46
C GLY A 142 -0.38 -12.21 -0.09
N VAL A 143 0.33 -13.34 0.02
CA VAL A 143 0.93 -13.77 1.30
C VAL A 143 2.19 -12.95 1.59
N VAL A 144 2.95 -12.64 0.54
CA VAL A 144 4.20 -11.89 0.61
C VAL A 144 4.08 -10.59 -0.18
N LEU A 145 4.62 -9.50 0.36
CA LEU A 145 4.89 -8.28 -0.38
C LEU A 145 6.40 -8.12 -0.52
N ASN A 146 6.86 -8.00 -1.77
CA ASN A 146 8.26 -7.70 -2.09
C ASN A 146 8.40 -6.19 -2.30
N THR A 147 9.12 -5.54 -1.39
CA THR A 147 9.38 -4.09 -1.41
C THR A 147 10.87 -3.82 -1.55
N PRO A 148 11.29 -2.59 -1.90
CA PRO A 148 12.70 -2.22 -1.86
C PRO A 148 13.37 -2.36 -0.49
N LYS A 149 12.59 -2.33 0.62
CA LYS A 149 13.13 -2.59 1.97
C LYS A 149 13.27 -4.07 2.27
N GLY A 150 12.61 -4.96 1.52
CA GLY A 150 12.62 -6.41 1.69
C GLY A 150 11.22 -7.01 1.68
N PHE A 151 11.11 -8.22 2.22
CA PHE A 151 9.89 -9.00 2.23
C PHE A 151 9.07 -8.73 3.48
N TYR A 152 7.78 -8.48 3.25
CA TYR A 152 6.78 -8.44 4.30
C TYR A 152 5.82 -9.62 4.14
N VAL A 153 5.35 -10.19 5.24
CA VAL A 153 4.42 -11.33 5.23
C VAL A 153 3.12 -10.94 5.93
N ASP A 154 1.99 -11.37 5.36
CA ASP A 154 0.66 -11.22 5.98
C ASP A 154 0.64 -12.01 7.29
N GLU A 155 0.40 -11.34 8.43
CA GLU A 155 0.36 -12.00 9.74
C GLU A 155 -0.67 -13.13 9.81
N GLU A 156 -1.77 -13.02 9.06
CA GLU A 156 -2.79 -14.07 8.98
C GLU A 156 -2.25 -15.38 8.39
N TYR A 157 -1.11 -15.37 7.69
CA TYR A 157 -0.55 -16.58 7.11
C TYR A 157 0.00 -17.56 8.16
N PHE A 158 0.42 -17.06 9.31
CA PHE A 158 1.03 -17.87 10.38
C PHE A 158 0.02 -18.34 11.45
N HIS A 159 -1.27 -18.02 11.28
CA HIS A 159 -2.35 -18.31 12.23
C HIS A 159 -3.42 -19.22 11.63
#